data_AF-A0A1W9GDM9-F1
#
_entry.id   AF-A0A1W9GDM9-F1
#
_cell.length_a   1.000
_cell.length_b   1.000
_cell.length_c   1.000
_cell.angle_alpha   90.00
_cell.angle_beta   90.00
_cell.angle_gamma   90.00
#
_symmetry.space_group_name_H-M   'P 1'
#
loop_
_entity.id
_entity.type
_entity.pdbx_description
1 polymer ?
#
loop_
_entity_poly.entity_id
_entity_poly.type
_entity_poly.pdbx_seq_one_letter_code
_entity_poly.pdbx_strand_id
1 'polypeptide(L)'
;MSTSSKQLRVRETSPLRRTLTDVRHGLLGLHKALIVAEQLTFERIYGRIDSTGQLLQLVMNDPWFTWLHPLSNLVVRIDELLDDGKSLTVDDVAVLLAEVRGLIRPSELGDGFERSYYEALQRAPEVVMAHCEMKKLLSLPAV
;
A
#
# COMPACT_ATOMS: atom_id res chain seq x y z
N MET A 1 12.57 -36.87 -21.12
CA MET A 1 11.76 -35.63 -21.18
C MET A 1 11.04 -35.39 -19.84
N SER A 2 11.78 -35.19 -18.75
CA SER A 2 11.16 -35.09 -17.40
C SER A 2 11.68 -33.93 -16.56
N THR A 3 12.45 -33.00 -17.15
CA THR A 3 13.05 -31.86 -16.45
C THR A 3 12.20 -30.58 -16.53
N SER A 4 11.30 -30.48 -17.51
CA SER A 4 10.47 -29.28 -17.72
C SER A 4 9.42 -29.07 -16.61
N SER A 5 8.81 -30.14 -16.10
CA SER A 5 7.78 -30.06 -15.06
C SER A 5 8.34 -29.75 -13.66
N LYS A 6 9.62 -30.05 -13.41
CA LYS A 6 10.30 -29.74 -12.14
C LYS A 6 10.78 -28.28 -12.10
N GLN A 7 11.15 -27.71 -13.26
CA GLN A 7 11.48 -26.29 -13.39
C GLN A 7 10.25 -25.38 -13.31
N LEU A 8 9.07 -25.84 -13.72
CA LEU A 8 7.83 -25.08 -13.59
C LEU A 8 7.40 -24.89 -12.12
N ARG A 9 7.65 -25.86 -11.24
CA ARG A 9 7.34 -25.76 -9.80
C ARG A 9 8.38 -24.96 -9.01
N VAL A 10 9.65 -24.90 -9.43
CA VAL A 10 10.66 -24.07 -8.75
C VAL A 10 10.49 -22.56 -9.09
N ARG A 11 9.66 -22.22 -10.09
CA ARG A 11 9.14 -20.85 -10.27
C ARG A 11 8.08 -20.47 -9.23
N GLU A 12 7.63 -21.39 -8.37
CA GLU A 12 6.72 -21.13 -7.24
C GLU A 12 7.45 -20.31 -6.16
N THR A 13 7.29 -18.98 -6.27
CA THR A 13 7.59 -17.95 -5.25
C THR A 13 8.99 -18.00 -4.63
N SER A 14 9.94 -17.26 -5.22
CA SER A 14 11.12 -16.87 -4.45
C SER A 14 10.67 -16.14 -3.17
N PRO A 15 11.36 -16.32 -2.02
CA PRO A 15 10.99 -15.65 -0.77
C PRO A 15 10.79 -14.14 -0.93
N LEU A 16 11.59 -13.52 -1.79
CA LEU A 16 11.49 -12.12 -2.19
C LEU A 16 10.15 -11.77 -2.86
N ARG A 17 9.66 -12.59 -3.80
CA ARG A 17 8.34 -12.39 -4.43
C ARG A 17 7.22 -12.49 -3.41
N ARG A 18 7.32 -13.43 -2.48
CA ARG A 18 6.33 -13.59 -1.39
C ARG A 18 6.31 -12.35 -0.50
N THR A 19 7.47 -11.87 -0.06
CA THR A 19 7.59 -10.63 0.72
C THR A 19 6.94 -9.44 0.02
N LEU A 20 7.24 -9.23 -1.27
CA LEU A 20 6.62 -8.14 -2.03
C LEU A 20 5.11 -8.30 -2.19
N THR A 21 4.63 -9.54 -2.38
CA THR A 21 3.19 -9.83 -2.47
C THR A 21 2.48 -9.53 -1.14
N ASP A 22 3.08 -9.88 -0.01
CA ASP A 22 2.53 -9.62 1.31
C ASP A 22 2.49 -8.11 1.61
N VAL A 23 3.57 -7.38 1.28
CA VAL A 23 3.63 -5.91 1.41
C VAL A 23 2.61 -5.23 0.52
N ARG A 24 2.45 -5.69 -0.72
CA ARG A 24 1.43 -5.18 -1.65
C ARG A 24 0.03 -5.32 -1.06
N HIS A 25 -0.31 -6.49 -0.54
CA HIS A 25 -1.62 -6.73 0.07
C HIS A 25 -1.84 -5.86 1.31
N GLY A 26 -0.81 -5.71 2.15
CA GLY A 26 -0.87 -4.81 3.30
C GLY A 26 -1.09 -3.35 2.90
N LEU A 27 -0.39 -2.88 1.86
CA LEU A 27 -0.57 -1.52 1.32
C LEU A 27 -1.96 -1.30 0.76
N LEU A 28 -2.50 -2.26 -0.01
CA LEU A 28 -3.87 -2.18 -0.51
C LEU A 28 -4.90 -2.14 0.65
N GLY A 29 -4.66 -2.91 1.71
CA GLY A 29 -5.47 -2.87 2.93
C GLY A 29 -5.43 -1.50 3.61
N LEU A 30 -4.23 -0.93 3.76
CA LEU A 30 -4.05 0.41 4.31
C LEU A 30 -4.70 1.49 3.45
N HIS A 31 -4.51 1.44 2.13
CA HIS A 31 -5.12 2.37 1.18
C HIS A 31 -6.64 2.37 1.31
N LYS A 32 -7.24 1.18 1.34
CA LYS A 32 -8.68 1.03 1.48
C LYS A 32 -9.18 1.62 2.80
N ALA A 33 -8.49 1.36 3.91
CA ALA A 33 -8.87 1.93 5.21
C ALA A 33 -8.83 3.46 5.19
N LEU A 34 -7.80 4.04 4.55
CA LEU A 34 -7.68 5.50 4.39
C LEU A 34 -8.80 6.08 3.50
N ILE A 35 -9.10 5.44 2.37
CA ILE A 35 -10.22 5.87 1.51
C ILE A 35 -11.54 5.87 2.28
N VAL A 36 -11.84 4.80 3.02
CA VAL A 36 -13.07 4.72 3.82
C VAL A 36 -13.11 5.81 4.88
N ALA A 37 -11.99 6.04 5.56
CA ALA A 37 -11.89 7.08 6.57
C ALA A 37 -12.12 8.47 5.93
N GLU A 38 -11.49 8.77 4.80
CA GLU A 38 -11.65 10.05 4.08
C GLU A 38 -13.05 10.21 3.48
N GLN A 39 -13.63 9.14 2.96
CA GLN A 39 -15.02 9.12 2.48
C GLN A 39 -15.97 9.60 3.58
N LEU A 40 -15.86 9.06 4.80
CA LEU A 40 -16.73 9.46 5.92
C LEU A 40 -16.58 10.95 6.29
N THR A 41 -15.37 11.50 6.20
CA THR A 41 -15.12 12.92 6.46
C THR A 41 -15.69 13.78 5.34
N PHE A 42 -15.41 13.40 4.09
CA PHE A 42 -15.91 14.08 2.90
C PHE A 42 -17.44 14.11 2.89
N GLU A 43 -18.10 12.98 3.14
CA GLU A 43 -19.56 12.89 3.13
C GLU A 43 -20.23 13.75 4.20
N ARG A 44 -19.55 13.97 5.34
CA ARG A 44 -20.03 14.86 6.41
C ARG A 44 -20.02 16.33 6.00
N ILE A 45 -19.09 16.73 5.13
CA ILE A 45 -18.88 18.13 4.72
C ILE A 45 -19.64 18.43 3.43
N TYR A 46 -19.57 17.54 2.44
CA TYR A 46 -20.04 17.76 1.07
C TYR A 46 -21.30 16.98 0.71
N GLY A 47 -21.77 16.09 1.58
CA GLY A 47 -22.93 15.23 1.33
C GLY A 47 -22.55 13.84 0.80
N ARG A 48 -23.55 12.96 0.70
CA ARG A 48 -23.33 11.53 0.43
C ARG A 48 -22.71 11.31 -0.96
N ILE A 49 -21.85 10.30 -1.07
CA ILE A 49 -21.35 9.79 -2.33
C ILE A 49 -22.30 8.69 -2.82
N ASP A 50 -22.86 8.86 -4.01
CA ASP A 50 -23.98 8.08 -4.53
C ASP A 50 -23.55 6.72 -5.10
N SER A 51 -22.26 6.55 -5.45
CA SER A 51 -21.77 5.31 -6.03
C SER A 51 -20.27 5.08 -5.83
N THR A 52 -19.85 3.82 -5.95
CA THR A 52 -18.43 3.45 -5.98
C THR A 52 -17.68 4.09 -7.14
N GLY A 53 -18.35 4.26 -8.31
CA GLY A 53 -17.76 4.95 -9.45
C GLY A 53 -17.45 6.42 -9.15
N GLN A 54 -18.36 7.11 -8.47
CA GLN A 54 -18.14 8.49 -8.02
C GLN A 54 -17.02 8.57 -6.98
N LEU A 55 -16.98 7.67 -6.00
CA LEU A 55 -15.88 7.60 -5.03
C LEU A 55 -14.54 7.43 -5.74
N LEU A 56 -14.46 6.54 -6.73
CA LEU A 56 -13.24 6.33 -7.50
C LEU A 56 -12.82 7.60 -8.26
N GLN A 57 -13.76 8.31 -8.88
CA GLN A 57 -13.47 9.59 -9.55
C GLN A 57 -12.94 10.65 -8.57
N LEU A 58 -13.49 10.72 -7.36
CA LEU A 58 -12.99 11.62 -6.32
C LEU A 58 -11.59 11.23 -5.87
N VAL A 59 -11.35 9.95 -5.58
CA VAL A 59 -10.02 9.46 -5.18
C VAL A 59 -8.96 9.76 -6.24
N MET A 60 -9.31 9.67 -7.52
CA MET A 60 -8.37 9.93 -8.62
C MET A 60 -8.12 11.42 -8.87
N ASN A 61 -9.15 12.27 -8.78
CA ASN A 61 -9.09 13.62 -9.35
C ASN A 61 -9.33 14.75 -8.35
N ASP A 62 -9.95 14.48 -7.20
CA ASP A 62 -10.32 15.53 -6.25
C ASP A 62 -9.15 15.89 -5.32
N PRO A 63 -8.84 17.19 -5.13
CA PRO A 63 -7.78 17.65 -4.23
C PRO A 63 -7.83 17.05 -2.82
N TRP A 64 -9.03 16.76 -2.31
CA TRP A 64 -9.24 16.14 -1.00
C TRP A 64 -8.50 14.81 -0.85
N PHE A 65 -8.44 14.01 -1.92
CA PHE A 65 -7.88 12.66 -1.90
C PHE A 65 -6.45 12.58 -2.46
N THR A 66 -5.91 13.67 -3.01
CA THR A 66 -4.58 13.68 -3.65
C THR A 66 -3.45 13.20 -2.75
N TRP A 67 -3.57 13.43 -1.44
CA TRP A 67 -2.59 12.96 -0.47
C TRP A 67 -2.52 11.43 -0.37
N LEU A 68 -3.48 10.66 -0.90
CA LEU A 68 -3.43 9.19 -0.95
C LEU A 68 -2.64 8.64 -2.14
N HIS A 69 -2.37 9.47 -3.16
CA HIS A 69 -1.69 9.05 -4.39
C HIS A 69 -0.28 8.46 -4.17
N PRO A 70 0.56 8.98 -3.25
CA PRO A 70 1.86 8.37 -2.98
C PRO A 70 1.79 6.88 -2.61
N LEU A 71 0.73 6.47 -1.91
CA LEU A 71 0.53 5.07 -1.52
C LEU A 71 0.12 4.22 -2.74
N SER A 72 -0.77 4.73 -3.59
CA SER A 72 -1.12 4.07 -4.86
C SER A 72 0.10 3.89 -5.77
N ASN A 73 0.96 4.89 -5.86
CA ASN A 73 2.19 4.82 -6.67
C ASN A 73 3.15 3.73 -6.17
N LEU A 74 3.27 3.52 -4.84
CA LEU A 74 4.06 2.42 -4.30
C LEU A 74 3.47 1.05 -4.65
N VAL A 75 2.14 0.91 -4.63
CA VAL A 75 1.48 -0.34 -5.05
C VAL A 75 1.75 -0.63 -6.52
N VAL A 76 1.61 0.37 -7.39
CA VAL A 76 1.90 0.23 -8.83
C VAL A 76 3.36 -0.18 -9.05
N ARG A 77 4.31 0.43 -8.35
CA ARG A 77 5.72 0.05 -8.46
C ARG A 77 6.01 -1.37 -7.98
N ILE A 78 5.32 -1.84 -6.94
CA ILE A 78 5.41 -3.25 -6.53
C ILE A 78 4.84 -4.17 -7.62
N ASP A 79 3.72 -3.79 -8.24
CA ASP A 79 3.10 -4.55 -9.33
C ASP A 79 4.02 -4.66 -10.54
N GLU A 80 4.61 -3.55 -10.97
CA GLU A 80 5.60 -3.51 -12.06
C GLU A 80 6.79 -4.43 -11.75
N LEU A 81 7.33 -4.36 -10.54
CA LEU A 81 8.47 -5.18 -10.12
C LEU A 81 8.12 -6.68 -10.04
N LEU A 82 6.88 -7.01 -9.65
CA LEU A 82 6.39 -8.39 -9.66
C LEU A 82 6.17 -8.92 -11.09
N ASP A 83 5.86 -8.04 -12.06
CA ASP A 83 5.54 -8.40 -13.45
C ASP A 83 6.72 -8.29 -14.43
N ASP A 84 7.82 -7.60 -14.08
CA ASP A 84 9.01 -7.34 -14.94
C ASP A 84 9.72 -8.59 -15.49
N GLY A 85 9.31 -9.80 -15.10
CA GLY A 85 9.82 -11.08 -15.64
C GLY A 85 11.29 -11.38 -15.31
N LYS A 86 12.03 -10.40 -14.80
CA LYS A 86 13.40 -10.49 -14.30
C LYS A 86 13.44 -11.14 -12.92
N SER A 87 14.59 -11.72 -12.59
CA SER A 87 14.85 -12.23 -11.24
C SER A 87 14.94 -11.06 -10.26
N LEU A 88 14.02 -11.01 -9.29
CA LEU A 88 14.10 -10.04 -8.19
C LEU A 88 15.41 -10.19 -7.41
N THR A 89 16.09 -9.08 -7.18
CA THR A 89 17.27 -9.05 -6.30
C THR A 89 16.89 -8.67 -4.88
N VAL A 90 17.77 -8.97 -3.93
CA VAL A 90 17.60 -8.57 -2.53
C VAL A 90 17.61 -7.03 -2.41
N ASP A 91 18.44 -6.37 -3.22
CA ASP A 91 18.57 -4.90 -3.21
C ASP A 91 17.29 -4.22 -3.69
N ASP A 92 16.64 -4.73 -4.75
CA ASP A 92 15.36 -4.20 -5.24
C ASP A 92 14.28 -4.22 -4.14
N VAL A 93 14.19 -5.35 -3.43
CA VAL A 93 13.25 -5.51 -2.32
C VAL A 93 13.62 -4.60 -1.16
N ALA A 94 14.91 -4.49 -0.80
CA ALA A 94 15.36 -3.66 0.31
C ALA A 94 15.07 -2.17 0.07
N VAL A 95 15.32 -1.66 -1.14
CA VAL A 95 15.01 -0.28 -1.54
C VAL A 95 13.51 -0.01 -1.41
N LEU A 96 12.67 -0.89 -1.94
CA LEU A 96 11.22 -0.72 -1.90
C LEU A 96 10.66 -0.78 -0.48
N LEU A 97 11.18 -1.68 0.36
CA LEU A 97 10.80 -1.74 1.77
C LEU A 97 11.22 -0.48 2.54
N ALA A 98 12.37 0.11 2.21
CA ALA A 98 12.82 1.37 2.81
C ALA A 98 11.89 2.53 2.43
N GLU A 99 11.46 2.60 1.17
CA GLU A 99 10.49 3.60 0.70
C GLU A 99 9.13 3.44 1.38
N VAL A 100 8.62 2.22 1.49
CA VAL A 100 7.37 1.94 2.22
C VAL A 100 7.47 2.37 3.68
N ARG A 101 8.59 2.07 4.36
CA ARG A 101 8.83 2.53 5.74
C ARG A 101 8.90 4.05 5.85
N GLY A 102 9.48 4.71 4.84
CA GLY A 102 9.57 6.17 4.76
C GLY A 102 8.21 6.82 4.59
N LEU A 103 7.37 6.30 3.69
CA LEU A 103 6.04 6.84 3.44
C LEU A 103 5.11 6.64 4.66
N ILE A 104 5.10 5.45 5.26
CA ILE A 104 4.21 5.11 6.39
C ILE A 104 4.81 5.59 7.72
N ARG A 105 5.22 6.86 7.76
CA ARG A 105 5.73 7.54 8.95
C ARG A 105 4.83 8.72 9.29
N PRO A 106 3.94 8.58 10.30
CA PRO A 106 3.08 9.69 10.69
C PRO A 106 3.91 10.80 11.35
N SER A 107 3.58 12.06 11.05
CA SER A 107 4.23 13.24 11.62
C SER A 107 3.21 14.35 11.86
N GLU A 108 3.06 14.79 13.12
CA GLU A 108 2.18 15.91 13.48
C GLU A 108 2.66 17.25 12.88
N LEU A 109 3.99 17.40 12.77
CA LEU A 109 4.66 18.59 12.23
C LEU A 109 5.02 18.46 10.75
N GLY A 110 4.66 17.34 10.12
CA GLY A 110 4.92 17.10 8.70
C GLY A 110 4.01 17.93 7.78
N ASP A 111 4.23 17.78 6.47
CA ASP A 111 3.37 18.33 5.43
C ASP A 111 2.78 17.22 4.54
N GLY A 112 1.74 17.56 3.78
CA GLY A 112 1.10 16.66 2.81
C GLY A 112 0.67 15.33 3.42
N PHE A 113 1.34 14.25 2.99
CA PHE A 113 1.03 12.88 3.40
C PHE A 113 1.24 12.66 4.90
N GLU A 114 2.39 13.05 5.47
CA GLU A 114 2.77 12.64 6.83
C GLU A 114 1.78 13.17 7.88
N ARG A 115 1.29 14.40 7.68
CA ARG A 115 0.29 15.05 8.54
C ARG A 115 -1.09 14.46 8.34
N SER A 116 -1.56 14.35 7.10
CA SER A 116 -2.87 13.76 6.79
C SER A 116 -2.97 12.32 7.30
N TYR A 117 -1.85 11.58 7.20
CA TYR A 117 -1.73 10.23 7.72
C TYR A 117 -1.77 10.18 9.26
N TYR A 118 -1.09 11.11 9.94
CA TYR A 118 -1.20 11.25 11.39
C TYR A 118 -2.64 11.54 11.84
N GLU A 119 -3.30 12.51 11.19
CA GLU A 119 -4.70 12.87 11.50
C GLU A 119 -5.66 11.70 11.25
N ALA A 120 -5.46 10.93 10.17
CA ALA A 120 -6.22 9.72 9.86
C ALA A 120 -6.08 8.64 10.96
N LEU A 121 -4.87 8.46 11.52
CA LEU A 121 -4.64 7.52 12.62
C LEU A 121 -5.36 7.93 13.91
N GLN A 122 -5.50 9.23 14.19
CA GLN A 122 -6.19 9.69 15.40
C GLN A 122 -7.71 9.51 15.32
N ARG A 123 -8.28 9.57 14.11
CA ARG A 123 -9.74 9.60 13.91
C ARG A 123 -10.38 8.26 13.52
N ALA A 124 -9.61 7.31 13.00
CA ALA A 124 -10.13 6.06 12.44
C ALA A 124 -9.40 4.82 12.97
N PRO A 125 -10.02 4.02 13.86
CA PRO A 125 -9.42 2.79 14.41
C PRO A 125 -8.99 1.79 13.34
N GLU A 126 -9.73 1.69 12.23
CA GLU A 126 -9.45 0.79 11.10
C GLU A 126 -8.13 1.15 10.42
N VAL A 127 -7.77 2.45 10.37
CA VAL A 127 -6.49 2.92 9.85
C VAL A 127 -5.35 2.52 10.79
N VAL A 128 -5.57 2.59 12.11
CA VAL A 128 -4.60 2.13 13.12
C VAL A 128 -4.34 0.63 12.97
N MET A 129 -5.40 -0.17 12.82
CA MET A 129 -5.26 -1.62 12.63
C MET A 129 -4.47 -1.93 11.35
N ALA A 130 -4.80 -1.29 10.23
CA ALA A 130 -4.06 -1.47 8.97
C ALA A 130 -2.59 -1.01 9.08
N HIS A 131 -2.33 0.08 9.81
CA HIS A 131 -0.97 0.53 10.11
C HIS A 131 -0.17 -0.49 10.92
N CYS A 132 -0.78 -1.08 11.96
CA CYS A 132 -0.16 -2.11 12.77
C CYS A 132 0.20 -3.35 11.94
N GLU A 133 -0.68 -3.80 11.04
CA GLU A 133 -0.39 -4.92 10.13
C GLU A 133 0.78 -4.58 9.19
N MET A 134 0.83 -3.37 8.65
CA MET A 134 2.00 -2.92 7.87
C MET A 134 3.28 -2.91 8.69
N LYS A 135 3.26 -2.38 9.91
CA LYS A 135 4.44 -2.39 10.79
C LYS A 135 4.93 -3.80 11.09
N LYS A 136 4.01 -4.74 11.34
CA LYS A 136 4.36 -6.16 11.55
C LYS A 136 5.05 -6.73 10.30
N LEU A 137 4.45 -6.56 9.12
CA LEU A 137 5.02 -7.03 7.85
C LEU A 137 6.42 -6.47 7.59
N LEU A 138 6.65 -5.19 7.90
CA LEU A 138 7.94 -4.52 7.70
C LEU A 138 8.99 -4.85 8.77
N SER A 139 8.59 -5.45 9.89
CA SER A 139 9.48 -5.88 10.98
C SER A 139 9.96 -7.32 10.85
N LEU A 140 9.29 -8.13 10.03
CA LEU A 140 9.68 -9.52 9.81
C LEU A 140 11.03 -9.56 9.08
N PRO A 141 12.03 -10.30 9.60
CA PRO A 141 13.27 -10.51 8.86
C PRO A 141 12.96 -11.25 7.55
N ALA A 142 13.52 -10.76 6.44
CA ALA A 142 13.45 -11.48 5.18
C ALA A 142 14.10 -12.86 5.38
N VAL A 143 13.29 -13.91 5.37
CA VAL A 143 13.73 -15.32 5.45
C VAL A 143 14.38 -15.73 4.14
#